data_AF-A0A529LH57-F1
#
_entry.id   AF-A0A529LH57-F1
#
_cell.length_a   1.000
_cell.length_b   1.000
_cell.length_c   1.000
_cell.angle_alpha   90.00
_cell.angle_beta   90.00
_cell.angle_gamma   90.00
#
_symmetry.space_group_name_H-M   'P 1'
#
loop_
_entity.id
_entity.type
_entity.pdbx_description
1 polymer ?
#
loop_
_entity_poly.entity_id
_entity_poly.type
_entity_poly.pdbx_seq_one_letter_code
_entity_poly.pdbx_strand_id
1 'polypeptide(L)'
;TRPRRGSEIEGVHYHFRTMREFERLRDSDALLEWAEVHGNCYATPREPAELALSEGRDMLFDIDWQGAQQLKELKARLKRRAEDQEAVIETRLKNARNEIEHWKEYDFVIVNDDLDRAFAEVRGIVVAERLRRDRRPGLFDFVSGLLDEKTG
;
A
#
# COMPACT_ATOMS: atom_id res chain seq x y z
N THR A 1 13.83 5.81 4.15
CA THR A 1 15.18 6.27 4.54
C THR A 1 16.21 6.20 3.43
N ARG A 2 15.87 5.61 2.27
CA ARG A 2 16.74 5.64 1.09
C ARG A 2 17.05 7.08 0.64
N PRO A 3 18.28 7.38 0.19
CA PRO A 3 18.58 8.67 -0.44
C PRO A 3 17.73 8.91 -1.69
N ARG A 4 17.29 10.16 -1.85
CA ARG A 4 16.55 10.63 -3.03
C ARG A 4 17.39 10.48 -4.31
N ARG A 5 16.79 9.94 -5.38
CA ARG A 5 17.38 9.92 -6.73
C ARG A 5 17.14 11.26 -7.42
N GLY A 6 17.98 11.59 -8.40
CA GLY A 6 17.93 12.88 -9.09
C GLY A 6 16.56 13.25 -9.67
N SER A 7 15.80 12.26 -10.16
CA SER A 7 14.47 12.45 -10.76
C SER A 7 13.30 12.47 -9.76
N GLU A 8 13.53 12.14 -8.50
CA GLU A 8 12.45 12.03 -7.50
C GLU A 8 12.17 13.38 -6.82
N ILE A 9 10.89 13.65 -6.56
CA ILE A 9 10.40 14.89 -5.93
C ILE A 9 9.92 14.57 -4.50
N GLU A 10 10.46 15.28 -3.50
CA GLU A 10 10.06 15.19 -2.08
C GLU A 10 8.57 15.51 -1.91
N GLY A 11 7.87 14.68 -1.13
CA GLY A 11 6.44 14.83 -0.85
C GLY A 11 5.52 14.46 -2.02
N VAL A 12 6.07 14.08 -3.18
CA VAL A 12 5.31 13.53 -4.30
C VAL A 12 5.59 12.05 -4.47
N HIS A 13 6.87 11.68 -4.60
CA HIS A 13 7.25 10.28 -4.77
C HIS A 13 7.45 9.58 -3.43
N TYR A 14 8.20 10.23 -2.54
CA TYR A 14 8.44 9.78 -1.18
C TYR A 14 8.63 10.97 -0.26
N HIS A 15 8.44 10.74 1.04
CA HIS A 15 8.99 11.58 2.08
C HIS A 15 10.36 11.06 2.48
N PHE A 16 11.43 11.73 2.05
CA PHE A 16 12.80 11.28 2.29
C PHE A 16 13.24 11.66 3.71
N ARG A 17 13.06 10.73 4.65
CA ARG A 17 13.45 10.87 6.06
C ARG A 17 14.78 10.18 6.37
N THR A 18 15.53 10.71 7.33
CA THR A 18 16.71 10.05 7.89
C THR A 18 16.35 8.80 8.69
N MET A 19 17.30 7.88 8.91
CA MET A 19 17.07 6.69 9.72
C MET A 19 16.60 7.02 11.14
N ARG A 20 17.21 8.04 11.77
CA ARG A 20 16.84 8.51 13.11
C ARG A 20 15.42 9.07 13.19
N GLU A 21 14.93 9.71 12.12
CA GLU A 21 13.54 10.18 12.07
C GLU A 21 12.58 9.02 11.87
N PHE A 22 12.94 8.06 11.02
CA PHE A 22 12.15 6.84 10.82
C PHE A 22 11.99 6.05 12.13
N GLU A 23 13.08 5.83 12.87
CA GLU A 23 13.05 5.15 14.16
C GLU A 23 12.13 5.86 15.16
N ARG A 24 12.20 7.21 15.21
CA ARG A 24 11.29 7.99 16.05
C ARG A 24 9.82 7.78 15.68
N LEU A 25 9.48 7.78 14.39
CA LEU A 25 8.11 7.56 13.93
C LEU A 25 7.63 6.14 14.23
N ARG A 26 8.51 5.15 14.04
CA ARG A 26 8.23 3.75 14.37
C ARG A 26 7.96 3.57 15.86
N ASP A 27 8.82 4.13 16.69
CA ASP A 27 8.75 3.97 18.15
C ASP A 27 7.59 4.76 18.77
N SER A 28 7.02 5.73 18.04
CA SER A 28 5.85 6.52 18.46
C SER A 28 4.52 6.02 17.90
N ASP A 29 4.46 4.82 17.29
CA ASP A 29 3.26 4.27 16.62
C ASP A 29 2.66 5.20 15.54
N ALA A 30 3.50 6.04 14.93
CA ALA A 30 3.10 7.00 13.90
C ALA A 30 3.10 6.40 12.48
N LEU A 31 3.37 5.10 12.35
CA LEU A 31 3.43 4.36 11.09
C LEU A 31 2.35 3.29 11.08
N LEU A 32 1.57 3.19 10.00
CA LEU A 32 0.60 2.10 9.81
C LEU A 32 1.31 0.78 9.52
N GLU A 33 2.35 0.86 8.71
CA GLU A 33 3.18 -0.26 8.29
C GLU A 33 4.57 0.25 7.94
N TRP A 34 5.56 -0.64 8.04
CA TRP A 34 6.91 -0.38 7.57
C TRP A 34 7.63 -1.68 7.22
N ALA A 35 8.58 -1.59 6.29
CA ALA A 35 9.41 -2.70 5.86
C ALA A 35 10.86 -2.24 5.60
N GLU A 36 11.81 -3.16 5.75
CA GLU A 36 13.20 -2.94 5.37
C GLU A 36 13.51 -3.65 4.05
N VAL A 37 14.00 -2.89 3.07
CA VAL A 37 14.32 -3.35 1.72
C VAL A 37 15.72 -2.85 1.34
N HIS A 38 16.65 -3.78 1.14
CA HIS A 38 18.05 -3.49 0.79
C HIS A 38 18.72 -2.50 1.76
N GLY A 39 18.55 -2.71 3.07
CA GLY A 39 19.13 -1.85 4.11
C GLY A 39 18.50 -0.45 4.23
N ASN A 40 17.36 -0.22 3.56
CA ASN A 40 16.61 1.02 3.65
C ASN A 40 15.19 0.73 4.14
N CYS A 41 14.65 1.58 4.99
CA CYS A 41 13.30 1.44 5.51
C CYS A 41 12.30 2.26 4.69
N TYR A 42 11.14 1.68 4.45
CA TYR A 42 9.98 2.27 3.79
C TYR A 42 8.78 2.13 4.72
N ALA A 43 7.90 3.13 4.72
CA ALA A 43 6.76 3.13 5.62
C ALA A 43 5.63 4.02 5.13
N THR A 44 4.43 3.67 5.59
CA THR A 44 3.21 4.44 5.37
C THR A 44 2.90 5.22 6.65
N PRO A 45 3.03 6.57 6.65
CA PRO A 45 2.72 7.37 7.83
C PRO A 45 1.22 7.33 8.14
N ARG A 46 0.89 7.22 9.43
CA ARG A 46 -0.48 7.04 9.91
C ARG A 46 -1.36 8.27 9.72
N GLU A 47 -0.89 9.43 10.16
CA GLU A 47 -1.69 10.67 10.13
C GLU A 47 -2.18 11.06 8.72
N PRO A 48 -1.36 11.06 7.64
CA PRO A 48 -1.85 11.36 6.30
C PRO A 48 -2.88 10.36 5.79
N ALA A 49 -2.73 9.09 6.15
CA ALA A 49 -3.65 8.03 5.79
C ALA A 49 -5.00 8.20 6.51
N GLU A 50 -4.98 8.44 7.82
CA GLU A 50 -6.19 8.71 8.61
C GLU A 50 -6.91 9.97 8.14
N LEU A 51 -6.18 11.04 7.82
CA LEU A 51 -6.76 12.26 7.25
C LEU A 51 -7.45 11.97 5.92
N ALA A 52 -6.77 11.27 5.00
CA ALA A 52 -7.38 10.87 3.73
C ALA A 52 -8.67 10.04 3.93
N LEU A 53 -8.63 9.06 4.83
CA LEU A 53 -9.78 8.22 5.16
C LEU A 53 -10.93 9.04 5.77
N SER A 54 -10.64 9.97 6.70
CA SER A 54 -11.66 10.81 7.33
C SER A 54 -12.36 11.76 6.34
N GLU A 55 -11.67 12.16 5.28
CA GLU A 55 -12.23 12.95 4.18
C GLU A 55 -12.99 12.09 3.16
N GLY A 56 -13.14 10.79 3.41
CA GLY A 56 -13.79 9.85 2.51
C GLY A 56 -12.97 9.52 1.27
N ARG A 57 -11.64 9.76 1.30
CA ARG A 57 -10.72 9.34 0.25
C ARG A 57 -10.30 7.89 0.50
N ASP A 58 -10.38 7.10 -0.56
CA ASP A 58 -10.01 5.69 -0.53
C ASP A 58 -8.49 5.54 -0.73
N MET A 59 -7.87 4.59 -0.02
CA MET A 59 -6.46 4.28 -0.17
C MET A 59 -6.29 2.95 -0.92
N LEU A 60 -5.34 2.92 -1.84
CA LEU A 60 -4.94 1.72 -2.57
C LEU A 60 -3.48 1.45 -2.27
N PHE A 61 -3.19 0.23 -1.82
CA PHE A 61 -1.82 -0.28 -1.70
C PHE A 61 -1.51 -1.09 -2.95
N ASP A 62 -0.44 -0.72 -3.65
CA ASP A 62 0.07 -1.49 -4.77
C ASP A 62 1.19 -2.42 -4.27
N ILE A 63 1.12 -3.70 -4.63
CA ILE A 63 2.15 -4.69 -4.33
C ILE A 63 2.76 -5.11 -5.67
N ASP A 64 4.02 -4.73 -5.89
CA ASP A 64 4.74 -5.05 -7.12
C ASP A 64 5.24 -6.51 -7.12
N TRP A 65 4.32 -7.45 -7.38
CA TRP A 65 4.66 -8.85 -7.59
C TRP A 65 5.30 -9.09 -8.98
N GLN A 66 5.07 -8.21 -9.96
CA GLN A 66 5.64 -8.32 -11.30
C GLN A 66 7.16 -8.13 -11.26
N GLY A 67 7.67 -7.25 -10.40
CA GLY A 67 9.09 -7.13 -10.12
C GLY A 67 9.73 -8.47 -9.72
N ALA A 68 9.01 -9.31 -8.98
CA ALA A 68 9.46 -10.65 -8.59
C ALA A 68 9.46 -11.66 -9.75
N GLN A 69 8.42 -11.61 -10.60
CA GLN A 69 8.30 -12.52 -11.75
C GLN A 69 9.24 -12.18 -12.90
N GLN A 70 9.39 -10.90 -13.24
CA GLN A 70 10.40 -10.45 -14.21
C GLN A 70 11.79 -10.86 -13.76
N LEU A 71 12.10 -10.82 -12.46
CA LEU A 71 13.37 -11.30 -11.92
C LEU A 71 13.53 -12.82 -11.98
N LYS A 72 12.46 -13.60 -11.86
CA LYS A 72 12.50 -15.06 -12.00
C LYS A 72 12.81 -15.46 -13.44
N GLU A 73 12.20 -14.78 -14.42
CA GLU A 73 12.52 -14.96 -15.83
C GLU A 73 13.92 -14.42 -16.17
N LEU A 74 14.31 -13.28 -15.58
CA LEU A 74 15.64 -12.72 -15.73
C LEU A 74 16.70 -13.64 -15.11
N LYS A 75 16.43 -14.31 -13.97
CA LYS A 75 17.29 -15.33 -13.34
C LYS A 75 17.52 -16.53 -14.28
N ALA A 76 16.47 -16.98 -14.97
CA ALA A 76 16.59 -18.03 -15.98
C ALA A 76 17.49 -17.61 -17.16
N ARG A 77 17.50 -16.32 -17.52
CA ARG A 77 18.36 -15.75 -18.56
C ARG A 77 19.79 -15.43 -18.07
N LEU A 78 19.95 -15.01 -16.82
CA LEU A 78 21.20 -14.54 -16.21
C LEU A 78 22.06 -15.65 -15.59
N LYS A 79 21.54 -16.86 -15.37
CA LYS A 79 22.34 -18.05 -15.04
C LYS A 79 23.48 -18.38 -16.03
N ARG A 80 23.58 -17.65 -17.15
CA ARG A 80 24.71 -17.69 -18.10
C ARG A 80 25.84 -16.70 -17.80
N ARG A 81 25.70 -15.73 -16.88
CA ARG A 81 26.74 -14.73 -16.58
C ARG A 81 26.77 -14.30 -15.10
N ALA A 82 27.83 -14.74 -14.43
CA ALA A 82 28.47 -14.21 -13.21
C ALA A 82 27.67 -14.16 -11.88
N GLU A 83 28.38 -14.55 -10.82
CA GLU A 83 27.90 -14.82 -9.45
C GLU A 83 27.47 -13.57 -8.66
N ASP A 84 27.93 -12.37 -9.04
CA ASP A 84 27.61 -11.12 -8.32
C ASP A 84 26.13 -10.68 -8.42
N GLN A 85 25.36 -11.25 -9.37
CA GLN A 85 23.93 -10.94 -9.53
C GLN A 85 23.01 -11.86 -8.73
N GLU A 86 23.50 -13.00 -8.24
CA GLU A 86 22.67 -14.03 -7.62
C GLU A 86 22.14 -13.58 -6.24
N ALA A 87 22.97 -12.94 -5.43
CA ALA A 87 22.59 -12.44 -4.10
C ALA A 87 21.54 -11.32 -4.14
N VAL A 88 21.61 -10.44 -5.15
CA VAL A 88 20.62 -9.36 -5.35
C VAL A 88 19.27 -9.95 -5.78
N ILE A 89 19.30 -10.94 -6.68
CA ILE A 89 18.10 -11.64 -7.14
C ILE A 89 17.44 -12.41 -5.99
N GLU A 90 18.21 -13.12 -5.18
CA GLU A 90 17.66 -13.82 -4.01
C GLU A 90 17.05 -12.88 -2.99
N THR A 91 17.71 -11.75 -2.70
CA THR A 91 17.17 -10.75 -1.77
C THR A 91 15.82 -10.20 -2.28
N ARG A 92 15.72 -9.88 -3.58
CA ARG A 92 14.45 -9.38 -4.15
C ARG A 92 13.35 -10.44 -4.19
N LEU A 93 13.68 -11.69 -4.54
CA LEU A 93 12.70 -12.80 -4.50
C LEU A 93 12.22 -13.07 -3.07
N LYS A 94 13.10 -12.95 -2.08
CA LYS A 94 12.76 -13.07 -0.66
C LYS A 94 11.84 -11.93 -0.21
N ASN A 95 12.14 -10.70 -0.60
CA ASN A 95 11.29 -9.54 -0.27
C ASN A 95 9.90 -9.66 -0.90
N ALA A 96 9.83 -9.99 -2.19
CA ALA A 96 8.55 -10.18 -2.86
C ALA A 96 7.74 -11.35 -2.27
N ARG A 97 8.41 -12.43 -1.86
CA ARG A 97 7.73 -13.53 -1.16
C ARG A 97 7.15 -13.07 0.18
N ASN A 98 7.92 -12.32 0.96
CA ASN A 98 7.44 -11.77 2.22
C ASN A 98 6.25 -10.84 2.00
N GLU A 99 6.31 -9.94 1.01
CA GLU A 99 5.18 -9.06 0.65
C GLU A 99 3.94 -9.87 0.23
N ILE A 100 4.13 -10.90 -0.61
CA ILE A 100 3.04 -11.79 -1.01
C ILE A 100 2.47 -12.54 0.19
N GLU A 101 3.26 -13.00 1.15
CA GLU A 101 2.76 -13.76 2.32
C GLU A 101 1.75 -12.96 3.17
N HIS A 102 1.83 -11.63 3.17
CA HIS A 102 0.88 -10.74 3.87
C HIS A 102 -0.40 -10.47 3.07
N TRP A 103 -0.60 -11.08 1.89
CA TRP A 103 -1.81 -10.87 1.06
C TRP A 103 -3.13 -11.10 1.80
N LYS A 104 -3.11 -11.95 2.83
CA LYS A 104 -4.28 -12.30 3.65
C LYS A 104 -4.76 -11.16 4.55
N GLU A 105 -3.96 -10.11 4.71
CA GLU A 105 -4.27 -8.96 5.55
C GLU A 105 -5.11 -7.90 4.81
N TYR A 106 -5.23 -8.02 3.48
CA TYR A 106 -6.00 -7.10 2.65
C TYR A 106 -7.43 -7.58 2.45
N ASP A 107 -8.38 -6.65 2.52
CA ASP A 107 -9.80 -6.92 2.27
C ASP A 107 -10.08 -7.27 0.79
N PHE A 108 -9.27 -6.74 -0.13
CA PHE A 108 -9.40 -6.95 -1.57
C PHE A 108 -8.04 -7.14 -2.23
N VAL A 109 -7.99 -8.03 -3.24
CA VAL A 109 -6.82 -8.27 -4.08
C VAL A 109 -7.21 -8.13 -5.54
N ILE A 110 -6.49 -7.29 -6.29
CA ILE A 110 -6.69 -7.07 -7.73
C ILE A 110 -5.45 -7.58 -8.47
N VAL A 111 -5.68 -8.40 -9.49
CA VAL A 111 -4.62 -8.86 -10.39
C VAL A 111 -4.62 -7.97 -11.63
N ASN A 112 -3.59 -7.14 -11.76
CA ASN A 112 -3.41 -6.24 -12.91
C ASN A 112 -2.73 -6.97 -14.09
N ASP A 113 -3.45 -7.92 -14.69
CA ASP A 113 -3.08 -8.56 -15.97
C ASP A 113 -3.67 -7.81 -17.18
N ASP A 114 -4.79 -7.11 -16.98
CA ASP A 114 -5.49 -6.26 -17.94
C ASP A 114 -5.87 -4.94 -17.26
N LEU A 115 -5.41 -3.82 -17.84
CA LEU A 115 -5.56 -2.50 -17.23
C LEU A 115 -7.03 -2.06 -17.13
N ASP A 116 -7.82 -2.32 -18.17
CA ASP A 116 -9.22 -1.90 -18.22
C ASP A 116 -10.05 -2.68 -17.20
N ARG A 117 -9.79 -3.99 -17.08
CA ARG A 117 -10.42 -4.86 -16.08
C ARG A 117 -10.02 -4.44 -14.66
N ALA A 118 -8.72 -4.29 -14.40
CA ALA A 118 -8.22 -3.89 -13.08
C ALA A 118 -8.79 -2.52 -12.65
N PHE A 119 -8.88 -1.56 -13.59
CA PHE A 119 -9.49 -0.27 -13.31
C PHE A 119 -10.98 -0.40 -12.98
N ALA A 120 -11.73 -1.23 -13.72
CA ALA A 120 -13.13 -1.49 -13.43
C ALA A 120 -13.33 -2.14 -12.04
N GLU A 121 -12.47 -3.09 -11.67
CA GLU A 121 -12.45 -3.74 -10.36
C GLU A 121 -12.17 -2.74 -9.23
N VAL A 122 -11.14 -1.90 -9.36
CA VAL A 122 -10.83 -0.83 -8.41
C VAL A 122 -12.03 0.10 -8.23
N ARG A 123 -12.64 0.56 -9.33
CA ARG A 123 -13.82 1.43 -9.26
C ARG A 123 -14.99 0.74 -8.56
N GLY A 124 -15.20 -0.54 -8.82
CA GLY A 124 -16.24 -1.34 -8.17
C GLY A 124 -16.08 -1.37 -6.66
N ILE A 125 -14.86 -1.62 -6.18
CA ILE A 125 -14.52 -1.63 -4.75
C ILE A 125 -14.77 -0.25 -4.13
N VAL A 126 -14.24 0.82 -4.74
CA VAL A 126 -14.41 2.19 -4.24
C VAL A 126 -15.89 2.56 -4.12
N VAL A 127 -16.70 2.24 -5.13
CA VAL A 127 -18.13 2.50 -5.08
C VAL A 127 -18.80 1.68 -3.97
N ALA A 128 -18.48 0.40 -3.85
CA ALA A 128 -19.05 -0.46 -2.81
C ALA A 128 -18.69 0.02 -1.40
N GLU A 129 -17.43 0.38 -1.14
CA GLU A 129 -16.96 0.86 0.16
C GLU A 129 -17.65 2.17 0.56
N ARG A 130 -17.87 3.09 -0.39
CA ARG A 130 -18.61 4.35 -0.15
C ARG A 130 -20.09 4.14 0.14
N LEU A 131 -20.67 3.02 -0.29
CA LEU A 131 -22.07 2.70 -0.03
C LEU A 131 -22.28 2.02 1.33
N ARG A 132 -21.23 1.60 2.04
CA ARG A 132 -21.34 1.01 3.38
C ARG A 132 -22.03 1.98 4.33
N ARG A 133 -23.00 1.46 5.10
CA ARG A 133 -23.79 2.22 6.07
C ARG A 133 -22.91 3.10 6.98
N ASP A 134 -21.84 2.52 7.50
CA ASP A 134 -20.98 3.15 8.50
C ASP A 134 -20.05 4.22 7.89
N ARG A 135 -19.95 4.29 6.54
CA ARG A 135 -19.18 5.30 5.80
C ARG A 135 -20.04 6.37 5.14
N ARG A 136 -21.37 6.38 5.37
CA ARG A 136 -22.27 7.43 4.88
C ARG A 136 -22.44 8.55 5.92
N PRO A 137 -21.86 9.75 5.70
CA PRO A 137 -21.99 10.85 6.66
C PRO A 137 -23.46 11.24 6.87
N GLY A 138 -23.86 11.44 8.13
CA GLY A 138 -25.20 11.90 8.50
C GLY A 138 -26.34 10.88 8.32
N LEU A 139 -26.07 9.67 7.80
CA LEU A 139 -27.11 8.64 7.64
C LEU A 139 -27.66 8.20 9.01
N PHE A 140 -26.80 8.06 10.01
CA PHE A 140 -27.21 7.60 11.34
C PHE A 140 -28.11 8.63 12.03
N ASP A 141 -27.74 9.91 11.98
CA ASP A 141 -28.53 11.00 12.53
C ASP A 141 -29.88 11.14 11.82
N PHE A 142 -29.87 11.02 10.48
CA PHE A 142 -31.09 11.04 9.66
C PHE A 142 -32.06 9.90 10.01
N VAL A 143 -31.55 8.67 10.11
CA VAL A 143 -32.38 7.51 10.46
C VAL A 143 -32.90 7.61 11.90
N SER A 144 -32.08 8.07 12.84
CA SER A 144 -32.50 8.26 14.23
C SER A 144 -33.65 9.28 14.33
N GLY A 145 -33.54 10.41 13.64
CA GLY A 145 -34.63 11.42 13.62
C GLY A 145 -35.96 10.88 13.06
N LEU A 146 -35.91 10.04 12.02
CA LEU A 146 -37.11 9.40 11.47
C LEU A 146 -37.76 8.38 12.42
N LEU A 147 -36.96 7.72 13.27
CA LEU A 147 -37.47 6.77 14.26
C LEU A 147 -38.09 7.49 15.46
N ASP A 148 -37.51 8.63 15.85
CA ASP A 148 -38.02 9.44 16.96
C ASP A 148 -39.36 10.13 16.60
N GLU A 149 -39.54 10.58 15.36
CA GLU A 149 -40.80 11.19 14.88
C GLU A 149 -42.01 10.24 14.92
N LYS A 150 -41.80 8.92 14.89
CA LYS A 150 -42.90 7.93 14.94
C LYS A 150 -43.41 7.65 16.35
N THR A 151 -42.76 8.20 17.38
CA THR A 151 -43.09 7.94 18.79
C THR A 151 -43.76 9.14 19.48
N GLY A 152 -44.06 10.20 18.73
CA GLY A 152 -44.73 11.44 19.21
C GLY A 152 -46.19 11.56 18.79
#